data_AF-A0Y309-F1
#
_entry.id   AF-A0Y309-F1
#
_cell.length_a   1.000
_cell.length_b   1.000
_cell.length_c   1.000
_cell.angle_alpha   90.00
_cell.angle_beta   90.00
_cell.angle_gamma   90.00
#
_symmetry.space_group_name_H-M   'P 1'
#
loop_
_entity.id
_entity.type
_entity.pdbx_description
1 polymer ?
#
loop_
_entity_poly.entity_id
_entity_poly.type
_entity_poly.pdbx_seq_one_letter_code
_entity_poly.pdbx_strand_id
1 'polypeptide(L)'
;MNSHKSVLLKSIGIIKPNFHAFTARFHKKLVESDISMNTLTAEQFNEKSYILYCTLERIIKNIDNPSSVAPFLSHHLQFLKKLNIQQSDIKPLTDIFYVTLVEHLGRFFNEESHLAWRKVLTYFERYTNDTLFNVSNVVCLTQLSKQKQSNNN
;
A
#
# COMPACT_ATOMS: atom_id res chain seq x y z
N MET A 1 -0.88 9.71 -15.90
CA MET A 1 -0.11 8.54 -15.41
C MET A 1 -0.23 7.46 -16.47
N ASN A 2 0.87 7.00 -17.09
CA ASN A 2 0.81 5.79 -17.93
C ASN A 2 0.36 4.64 -17.03
N SER A 3 -0.87 4.14 -17.22
CA SER A 3 -1.57 3.37 -16.21
C SER A 3 -0.88 2.03 -15.99
N HIS A 4 -0.10 1.92 -14.89
CA HIS A 4 0.38 0.64 -14.34
C HIS A 4 -0.78 -0.30 -13.96
N LYS A 5 -2.02 0.17 -14.06
CA LYS A 5 -3.27 -0.55 -13.79
C LYS A 5 -3.30 -1.95 -14.40
N SER A 6 -3.03 -2.12 -15.69
CA SER A 6 -3.10 -3.45 -16.33
C SER A 6 -2.09 -4.43 -15.72
N VAL A 7 -0.87 -3.95 -15.46
CA VAL A 7 0.23 -4.72 -14.85
C VAL A 7 -0.09 -5.12 -13.41
N LEU A 8 -0.63 -4.18 -12.63
CA LEU A 8 -1.08 -4.41 -11.25
C LEU A 8 -2.25 -5.40 -11.20
N LEU A 9 -3.24 -5.25 -12.10
CA LEU A 9 -4.38 -6.17 -12.21
C LEU A 9 -3.93 -7.58 -12.59
N LYS A 10 -2.98 -7.70 -13.53
CA LYS A 10 -2.37 -8.98 -13.88
C LYS A 10 -1.65 -9.61 -12.69
N SER A 11 -0.91 -8.82 -11.93
CA SER A 11 -0.21 -9.28 -10.72
C SER A 11 -1.18 -9.87 -9.68
N ILE A 12 -2.24 -9.13 -9.32
CA ILE A 12 -3.24 -9.64 -8.37
C ILE A 12 -4.02 -10.83 -8.94
N GLY A 13 -4.24 -10.88 -10.26
CA GLY A 13 -4.88 -12.01 -10.93
C GLY A 13 -4.08 -13.30 -10.85
N ILE A 14 -2.75 -13.22 -10.87
CA ILE A 14 -1.85 -14.37 -10.71
C ILE A 14 -1.93 -14.94 -9.29
N ILE A 15 -1.96 -14.08 -8.26
CA ILE A 15 -2.02 -14.54 -6.87
C ILE A 15 -3.43 -14.92 -6.42
N LYS A 16 -4.49 -14.48 -7.13
CA LYS A 16 -5.90 -14.72 -6.77
C LYS A 16 -6.22 -16.19 -6.43
N PRO A 17 -5.81 -17.20 -7.22
CA PRO A 17 -6.16 -18.60 -6.92
C PRO A 17 -5.61 -19.09 -5.58
N ASN A 18 -4.47 -18.53 -5.14
CA ASN A 18 -3.78 -18.88 -3.90
C ASN A 18 -3.70 -17.69 -2.94
N PHE A 19 -4.69 -16.80 -2.96
CA PHE A 19 -4.61 -15.55 -2.20
C PHE A 19 -4.57 -15.80 -0.68
N HIS A 20 -5.17 -16.88 -0.20
CA HIS A 20 -5.06 -17.31 1.19
C HIS A 20 -3.62 -17.68 1.58
N ALA A 21 -2.85 -18.30 0.68
CA ALA A 21 -1.45 -18.60 0.93
C ALA A 21 -0.61 -17.31 0.98
N PHE A 22 -0.93 -16.36 0.09
CA PHE A 22 -0.34 -15.02 0.09
C PHE A 22 -0.57 -14.30 1.43
N THR A 23 -1.81 -14.27 1.90
CA THR A 23 -2.15 -13.59 3.16
C THR A 23 -1.59 -14.30 4.39
N ALA A 24 -1.57 -15.63 4.41
CA ALA A 24 -0.93 -16.39 5.48
C ALA A 24 0.58 -16.12 5.56
N ARG A 25 1.26 -16.06 4.41
CA ARG A 25 2.70 -15.72 4.35
C ARG A 25 2.96 -14.29 4.78
N PHE A 26 2.11 -13.36 4.33
CA PHE A 26 2.17 -11.96 4.72
C PHE A 26 2.01 -11.81 6.24
N HIS A 27 1.00 -12.44 6.83
CA HIS A 27 0.75 -12.47 8.27
C HIS A 27 1.94 -13.02 9.06
N LYS A 28 2.49 -14.17 8.64
CA LYS A 28 3.66 -14.76 9.30
C LYS A 28 4.83 -13.77 9.35
N LYS A 29 5.14 -13.11 8.23
CA LYS A 29 6.21 -12.10 8.18
C LYS A 29 5.91 -10.87 9.04
N LEU A 30 4.65 -10.46 9.17
CA LEU A 30 4.26 -9.37 10.08
C LEU A 30 4.51 -9.75 11.54
N VAL A 31 4.14 -10.97 11.94
CA VAL A 31 4.36 -11.47 13.31
C VAL A 31 5.86 -11.61 13.63
N GLU A 32 6.67 -11.97 12.64
CA GLU A 32 8.13 -12.08 12.77
C GLU A 32 8.86 -10.73 12.68
N SER A 33 8.15 -9.62 12.45
CA SER A 33 8.74 -8.29 12.30
C SER A 33 8.63 -7.45 13.56
N ASP A 34 9.46 -6.40 13.64
CA ASP A 34 9.45 -5.43 14.74
C ASP A 34 8.32 -4.38 14.61
N ILE A 35 7.21 -4.70 13.93
CA ILE A 35 6.05 -3.82 13.84
C ILE A 35 5.37 -3.71 15.21
N SER A 36 5.13 -2.48 15.64
CA SER A 36 4.51 -2.18 16.94
C SER A 36 2.98 -2.22 16.91
N MET A 37 2.37 -2.18 15.72
CA MET A 37 0.94 -2.36 15.52
C MET A 37 0.44 -3.72 16.05
N ASN A 38 -0.74 -3.73 16.65
CA ASN A 38 -1.44 -4.95 17.03
C ASN A 38 -1.72 -5.81 15.79
N THR A 39 -1.10 -6.98 15.72
CA THR A 39 -1.32 -7.91 14.61
C THR A 39 -2.51 -8.81 14.94
N LEU A 40 -3.44 -8.96 13.98
CA LEU A 40 -4.58 -9.87 14.11
C LEU A 40 -4.09 -11.31 14.30
N THR A 41 -4.92 -12.16 14.92
CA THR A 41 -4.66 -13.61 14.92
C THR A 41 -4.68 -14.17 13.50
N ALA A 42 -4.03 -15.32 13.27
CA ALA A 42 -4.01 -15.96 11.96
C ALA A 42 -5.44 -16.28 11.45
N GLU A 43 -6.35 -16.67 12.34
CA GLU A 43 -7.76 -16.94 12.02
C GLU A 43 -8.48 -15.66 11.54
N GLN A 44 -8.40 -14.58 12.31
CA GLN A 44 -8.98 -13.28 11.93
C GLN A 44 -8.38 -12.74 10.62
N PHE A 45 -7.09 -12.97 10.39
CA PHE A 45 -6.44 -12.57 9.14
C PHE A 45 -6.94 -13.40 7.95
N ASN A 46 -7.16 -14.69 8.15
CA ASN A 46 -7.68 -15.60 7.12
C ASN A 46 -9.11 -15.22 6.72
N GLU A 47 -9.99 -14.94 7.69
CA GLU A 47 -11.36 -14.45 7.43
C GLU A 47 -11.39 -13.18 6.59
N LYS A 48 -10.40 -12.29 6.78
CA LYS A 48 -10.30 -11.01 6.07
C LYS A 48 -9.54 -11.10 4.75
N SER A 49 -9.00 -12.28 4.40
CA SER A 49 -8.15 -12.43 3.20
C SER A 49 -8.89 -12.09 1.91
N TYR A 50 -10.13 -12.56 1.76
CA TYR A 50 -10.94 -12.21 0.59
C TYR A 50 -11.29 -10.71 0.54
N ILE A 51 -11.59 -10.11 1.69
CA ILE A 51 -11.85 -8.67 1.80
C ILE A 51 -10.62 -7.88 1.35
N LEU A 52 -9.42 -8.27 1.79
CA LEU A 52 -8.17 -7.66 1.37
C LEU A 52 -7.97 -7.76 -0.15
N TYR A 53 -8.25 -8.92 -0.77
CA TYR A 53 -8.22 -9.07 -2.22
C TYR A 53 -9.17 -8.07 -2.91
N CYS A 54 -10.44 -8.04 -2.50
CA CYS A 54 -11.44 -7.13 -3.08
C CYS A 54 -11.04 -5.66 -2.93
N THR A 55 -10.48 -5.29 -1.78
CA THR A 55 -9.98 -3.95 -1.51
C THR A 55 -8.81 -3.59 -2.44
N LEU A 56 -7.81 -4.46 -2.59
CA LEU A 56 -6.69 -4.26 -3.50
C LEU A 56 -7.16 -4.15 -4.96
N GLU A 57 -8.02 -5.06 -5.40
CA GLU A 57 -8.57 -5.05 -6.75
C GLU A 57 -9.33 -3.75 -7.03
N ARG A 58 -10.16 -3.29 -6.08
CA ARG A 58 -10.93 -2.04 -6.22
C ARG A 58 -10.03 -0.81 -6.27
N ILE A 59 -8.99 -0.75 -5.44
CA ILE A 59 -8.00 0.35 -5.45
C ILE A 59 -7.29 0.39 -6.80
N ILE A 60 -6.78 -0.75 -7.27
CA ILE A 60 -6.05 -0.85 -8.54
C ILE A 60 -6.96 -0.51 -9.73
N LYS A 61 -8.21 -0.98 -9.74
CA LYS A 61 -9.19 -0.65 -10.80
C LYS A 61 -9.42 0.86 -10.95
N ASN A 62 -9.26 1.62 -9.87
CA ASN A 62 -9.54 3.06 -9.83
C ASN A 62 -8.27 3.92 -9.66
N ILE A 63 -7.08 3.34 -9.81
CA ILE A 63 -5.81 4.03 -9.53
C ILE A 63 -5.56 5.27 -10.41
N ASP A 64 -6.14 5.30 -11.61
CA ASP A 64 -6.08 6.44 -12.52
C ASP A 64 -7.05 7.57 -12.14
N ASN A 65 -7.92 7.35 -11.14
CA ASN A 65 -8.84 8.34 -10.57
C ASN A 65 -8.63 8.45 -9.04
N PRO A 66 -7.58 9.16 -8.59
CA PRO A 66 -7.25 9.30 -7.17
C PRO A 66 -8.40 9.79 -6.29
N SER A 67 -9.25 10.69 -6.82
CA SER A 67 -10.43 11.22 -6.10
C SER A 67 -11.43 10.12 -5.71
N SER A 68 -11.50 9.03 -6.47
CA SER A 68 -12.37 7.88 -6.16
C SER A 68 -11.72 6.88 -5.20
N VAL A 69 -10.38 6.86 -5.12
CA VAL A 69 -9.61 5.93 -4.29
C VAL A 69 -9.38 6.48 -2.89
N ALA A 70 -9.15 7.78 -2.75
CA ALA A 70 -8.82 8.41 -1.47
C ALA A 70 -9.87 8.15 -0.37
N PRO A 71 -11.19 8.33 -0.58
CA PRO A 71 -12.18 8.03 0.47
C PRO A 71 -12.15 6.56 0.91
N PHE A 72 -11.90 5.65 -0.02
CA PHE A 72 -11.83 4.22 0.24
C PHE A 72 -10.55 3.84 1.01
N LEU A 73 -9.41 4.46 0.68
CA LEU A 73 -8.18 4.32 1.45
C LEU A 73 -8.37 4.87 2.86
N SER A 74 -8.90 6.08 3.03
CA SER A 74 -9.19 6.65 4.36
C SER A 74 -10.03 5.74 5.24
N HIS A 75 -11.06 5.09 4.68
CA HIS A 75 -11.84 4.10 5.42
C HIS A 75 -10.97 2.92 5.90
N HIS A 76 -10.09 2.41 5.05
CA HIS A 76 -9.20 1.31 5.41
C HIS A 76 -8.13 1.70 6.44
N LEU A 77 -7.65 2.95 6.37
CA LEU A 77 -6.70 3.49 7.34
C LEU A 77 -7.28 3.58 8.76
N GLN A 78 -8.60 3.74 8.91
CA GLN A 78 -9.23 3.66 10.23
C GLN A 78 -9.07 2.28 10.88
N PHE A 79 -8.99 1.19 10.10
CA PHE A 79 -8.68 -0.12 10.67
C PHE A 79 -7.25 -0.18 11.17
N LEU A 80 -6.28 0.35 10.43
CA LEU A 80 -4.88 0.41 10.89
C LEU A 80 -4.75 1.25 12.17
N LYS A 81 -5.49 2.36 12.26
CA LYS A 81 -5.56 3.19 13.47
C LYS A 81 -6.11 2.41 14.68
N LYS A 82 -7.16 1.59 14.48
CA LYS A 82 -7.69 0.70 15.53
C LYS A 82 -6.71 -0.37 15.97
N LEU A 83 -5.80 -0.78 15.08
CA LEU A 83 -4.70 -1.68 15.40
C LEU A 83 -3.50 -0.95 16.04
N ASN A 84 -3.62 0.34 16.36
CA ASN A 84 -2.55 1.14 16.97
C ASN A 84 -1.29 1.25 16.10
N ILE A 85 -1.45 1.34 14.77
CA ILE A 85 -0.33 1.56 13.85
C ILE A 85 0.44 2.83 14.25
N GLN A 86 1.77 2.72 14.28
CA GLN A 86 2.68 3.85 14.47
C GLN A 86 3.25 4.29 13.11
N GLN A 87 3.75 5.53 13.06
CA GLN A 87 4.36 6.04 11.83
C GLN A 87 5.55 5.17 11.39
N SER A 88 6.34 4.68 12.36
CA SER A 88 7.46 3.76 12.14
C SER A 88 7.05 2.43 11.51
N ASP A 89 5.79 2.01 11.64
CA ASP A 89 5.30 0.73 11.13
C ASP A 89 4.92 0.78 9.65
N ILE A 90 4.65 1.98 9.09
CA ILE A 90 4.10 2.13 7.74
C ILE A 90 5.05 1.53 6.69
N LYS A 91 6.34 1.85 6.79
CA LYS A 91 7.35 1.37 5.85
C LYS A 91 7.62 -0.14 5.99
N PRO A 92 7.84 -0.69 7.20
CA PRO A 92 7.89 -2.13 7.40
C PRO A 92 6.67 -2.87 6.83
N LEU A 93 5.46 -2.32 7.04
CA LEU A 93 4.22 -2.92 6.54
C LEU A 93 4.22 -3.05 5.01
N THR A 94 4.59 -1.98 4.30
CA THR A 94 4.64 -2.01 2.83
C THR A 94 5.81 -2.84 2.28
N ASP A 95 6.96 -2.83 2.94
CA ASP A 95 8.10 -3.65 2.54
C ASP A 95 7.81 -5.15 2.72
N ILE A 96 7.16 -5.55 3.83
CA ILE A 96 6.75 -6.94 4.05
C ILE A 96 5.71 -7.37 3.01
N PHE A 97 4.75 -6.50 2.68
CA PHE A 97 3.78 -6.77 1.61
C PHE A 97 4.47 -6.94 0.26
N TYR A 98 5.43 -6.07 -0.06
CA TYR A 98 6.21 -6.16 -1.30
C TYR A 98 7.04 -7.44 -1.38
N VAL A 99 7.77 -7.80 -0.32
CA VAL A 99 8.54 -9.04 -0.27
C VAL A 99 7.62 -10.25 -0.46
N THR A 100 6.43 -10.22 0.12
CA THR A 100 5.45 -11.31 -0.05
C THR A 100 4.94 -11.39 -1.50
N LEU A 101 4.76 -10.25 -2.18
CA LEU A 101 4.45 -10.20 -3.62
C LEU A 101 5.57 -10.81 -4.46
N VAL A 102 6.84 -10.47 -4.17
CA VAL A 102 8.00 -11.04 -4.87
C VAL A 102 7.99 -12.57 -4.78
N GLU A 103 7.80 -13.11 -3.57
CA GLU A 103 7.78 -14.56 -3.34
C GLU A 103 6.64 -15.25 -4.11
N HIS A 104 5.44 -14.67 -4.16
CA HIS A 104 4.27 -15.31 -4.77
C HIS A 104 4.20 -15.14 -6.28
N LEU A 105 4.67 -14.01 -6.80
CA LEU A 105 4.72 -13.78 -8.24
C LEU A 105 5.92 -14.52 -8.87
N GLY A 106 7.02 -14.66 -8.14
CA GLY A 106 8.21 -15.39 -8.57
C GLY A 106 8.65 -14.97 -9.97
N ARG A 107 8.78 -15.94 -10.88
CA ARG A 107 9.15 -15.70 -12.30
C ARG A 107 8.18 -14.78 -13.08
N PHE A 108 6.96 -14.59 -12.60
CA PHE A 108 5.98 -13.70 -13.23
C PHE A 108 6.17 -12.24 -12.79
N PHE A 109 7.07 -11.96 -11.83
CA PHE A 109 7.37 -10.61 -11.38
C PHE A 109 8.45 -9.96 -12.24
N ASN A 110 8.03 -9.38 -13.36
CA ASN A 110 8.94 -8.69 -14.27
C ASN A 110 9.26 -7.25 -13.80
N GLU A 111 10.24 -6.61 -14.43
CA GLU A 111 10.68 -5.24 -14.09
C GLU A 111 9.54 -4.22 -14.08
N GLU A 112 8.63 -4.32 -15.05
CA GLU A 112 7.46 -3.44 -15.15
C GLU A 112 6.55 -3.61 -13.92
N SER A 113 6.31 -4.85 -13.49
CA SER A 113 5.54 -5.15 -12.29
C SER A 113 6.25 -4.66 -11.02
N HIS A 114 7.57 -4.85 -10.93
CA HIS A 114 8.37 -4.31 -9.81
C HIS A 114 8.21 -2.79 -9.71
N LEU A 115 8.36 -2.08 -10.83
CA LEU A 115 8.22 -0.63 -10.92
C LEU A 115 6.80 -0.17 -10.54
N ALA A 116 5.79 -0.86 -11.08
CA ALA A 116 4.38 -0.59 -10.80
C ALA A 116 4.08 -0.69 -9.30
N TRP A 117 4.41 -1.82 -8.68
CA TRP A 117 4.13 -2.06 -7.26
C TRP A 117 4.92 -1.12 -6.34
N ARG A 118 6.20 -0.84 -6.63
CA ARG A 118 6.96 0.13 -5.84
C ARG A 118 6.33 1.52 -5.88
N LYS A 119 5.83 1.97 -7.04
CA LYS A 119 5.14 3.26 -7.18
C LYS A 119 3.84 3.30 -6.35
N VAL A 120 3.04 2.24 -6.41
CA VAL A 120 1.78 2.17 -5.65
C VAL A 120 2.03 2.14 -4.14
N LEU A 121 3.00 1.34 -3.69
CA LEU A 121 3.33 1.25 -2.27
C LEU A 121 3.92 2.56 -1.74
N THR A 122 4.78 3.22 -2.53
CA THR A 122 5.28 4.57 -2.18
C THR A 122 4.13 5.58 -2.06
N TYR A 123 3.13 5.52 -2.93
CA TYR A 123 1.94 6.36 -2.83
C TYR A 123 1.15 6.05 -1.55
N PHE A 124 0.92 4.77 -1.26
CA PHE A 124 0.23 4.34 -0.05
C PHE A 124 0.96 4.79 1.23
N GLU A 125 2.29 4.64 1.28
CA GLU A 125 3.12 5.12 2.40
C GLU A 125 2.93 6.62 2.63
N ARG A 126 3.05 7.42 1.58
CA ARG A 126 2.88 8.88 1.65
C ARG A 126 1.47 9.26 2.09
N TYR A 127 0.46 8.64 1.47
CA TYR A 127 -0.94 8.90 1.77
C TYR A 127 -1.29 8.55 3.22
N THR A 128 -0.75 7.44 3.73
CA THR A 128 -0.97 6.98 5.11
C THR A 128 -0.27 7.89 6.11
N ASN A 129 0.98 8.28 5.85
CA ASN A 129 1.72 9.24 6.68
C ASN A 129 0.99 10.59 6.78
N ASP A 130 0.50 11.11 5.65
CA ASP A 130 -0.23 12.36 5.59
C ASP A 130 -1.57 12.26 6.34
N THR A 131 -2.35 11.20 6.07
CA THR A 131 -3.70 11.03 6.63
C THR A 131 -3.73 10.70 8.12
N LEU A 132 -2.80 9.85 8.60
CA LEU A 132 -2.81 9.38 9.99
C LEU A 132 -1.91 10.18 10.92
N PHE A 133 -0.81 10.75 10.41
CA PHE A 133 0.23 11.37 11.23
C PHE A 133 0.51 12.82 10.84
N ASN A 134 -0.18 13.38 9.84
CA ASN A 134 0.03 14.73 9.32
C ASN A 134 1.49 14.98 8.89
N VAL A 135 2.17 13.92 8.42
CA VAL A 135 3.54 14.01 7.91
C VAL A 135 3.49 14.04 6.39
N SER A 136 3.50 15.26 5.85
CA SER A 136 3.59 15.47 4.41
C SER A 136 5.06 15.61 3.99
N ASN A 137 5.62 14.55 3.39
CA ASN A 137 6.88 14.65 2.63
C ASN A 137 6.71 15.40 1.30
N VAL A 138 5.50 15.87 1.01
CA VAL A 138 5.26 16.86 -0.03
C VAL A 138 5.76 18.17 0.56
N VAL A 139 7.03 18.52 0.27
CA VAL A 139 7.36 19.94 0.16
C VAL A 139 6.31 20.49 -0.80
N CYS A 140 5.37 21.26 -0.24
CA CYS A 140 4.22 21.77 -0.96
C CYS A 140 4.81 22.42 -2.23
N LEU A 141 4.53 21.86 -3.42
CA LEU A 141 5.04 22.43 -4.67
C LEU A 141 4.63 23.91 -4.78
N THR A 142 3.52 24.27 -4.13
CA THR A 142 3.03 25.62 -3.88
C THR A 142 3.86 26.47 -2.90
N GLN A 143 4.59 25.88 -1.96
CA GLN A 143 5.59 26.58 -1.13
C GLN A 143 6.92 26.79 -1.89
N LEU A 144 7.36 25.82 -2.69
CA LEU A 144 8.54 25.96 -3.56
C LEU A 144 8.33 26.99 -4.69
N SER A 145 7.13 27.05 -5.27
CA SER A 145 6.82 28.07 -6.29
C SER A 145 6.77 29.48 -5.69
N LYS A 146 6.25 29.63 -4.46
CA LYS A 146 6.24 30.92 -3.73
C LYS A 146 7.65 31.36 -3.31
N GLN A 147 8.51 30.46 -2.86
CA GLN A 147 9.90 30.78 -2.54
C GLN A 147 10.73 31.19 -3.78
N LYS A 148 10.46 30.58 -4.95
CA LYS A 148 11.11 31.00 -6.22
C LYS A 148 10.62 32.35 -6.75
N GLN A 149 9.37 32.75 -6.48
CA GLN A 149 8.86 34.07 -6.87
C GLN A 149 9.31 35.18 -5.90
N SER A 150 9.48 34.88 -4.61
CA SER A 150 9.88 35.89 -3.62
C SER A 150 11.38 36.21 -3.62
N ASN A 151 12.22 35.39 -4.24
CA ASN A 151 13.67 35.64 -4.39
C ASN A 151 14.03 36.36 -5.70
N ASN A 152 13.04 36.73 -6.52
CA ASN A 152 13.21 37.47 -7.78
C ASN A 152 12.63 38.90 -7.71
N ASN A 153 12.39 39.44 -6.51
CA ASN A 153 12.07 40.85 -6.30
C ASN A 153 13.17 41.53 -5.49
#